data_AF-A0A5R2N2D6-F1
#
_entry.id   AF-A0A5R2N2D6-F1
#
_cell.length_a   1.000
_cell.length_b   1.000
_cell.length_c   1.000
_cell.angle_alpha   90.00
_cell.angle_beta   90.00
_cell.angle_gamma   90.00
#
_symmetry.space_group_name_H-M   'P 1'
#
loop_
_entity.id
_entity.type
_entity.pdbx_description
1 polymer ?
#
loop_
_entity_poly.entity_id
_entity_poly.type
_entity_poly.pdbx_seq_one_letter_code
_entity_poly.pdbx_strand_id
1 'polypeptide(L)' 'IDDAFLKDGLFDITKAGNVARLGYMDYASVDEVFSMRRPRWEQK' A
#
# COMPACT_ATOMS: atom_id res chain seq x y z
N ILE A 1 -5.95 -10.13 -14.51
CA ILE A 1 -4.90 -9.23 -13.96
C ILE A 1 -3.71 -9.38 -14.89
N ASP A 2 -3.06 -8.30 -15.27
CA ASP A 2 -1.83 -8.35 -16.05
C ASP A 2 -0.66 -8.72 -15.11
N ASP A 3 0.05 -9.79 -15.46
CA ASP A 3 1.17 -10.33 -14.69
C ASP A 3 2.29 -9.32 -14.49
N ALA A 4 2.38 -8.29 -15.34
CA ALA A 4 3.32 -7.18 -15.16
C ALA A 4 3.11 -6.46 -13.82
N PHE A 5 1.92 -6.47 -13.23
CA PHE A 5 1.63 -5.83 -11.94
C PHE A 5 1.63 -6.81 -10.77
N LEU A 6 2.15 -8.02 -10.96
CA LEU A 6 2.35 -8.98 -9.89
C LEU A 6 3.81 -9.01 -9.43
N LYS A 7 4.01 -9.02 -8.12
CA LYS A 7 5.30 -9.18 -7.44
C LYS A 7 5.15 -10.19 -6.32
N ASP A 8 5.89 -11.30 -6.40
CA ASP A 8 5.88 -12.38 -5.40
C ASP A 8 4.48 -12.95 -5.12
N GLY A 9 3.64 -13.04 -6.15
CA GLY A 9 2.25 -13.51 -6.04
C GLY A 9 1.28 -12.48 -5.43
N LEU A 10 1.74 -11.27 -5.15
CA LEU A 10 0.94 -10.14 -4.66
C LEU A 10 0.80 -9.07 -5.75
N PHE A 11 -0.25 -8.29 -5.70
CA PHE A 11 -0.45 -7.16 -6.61
C PHE A 11 0.39 -5.95 -6.17
N ASP A 12 1.22 -5.44 -7.08
CA ASP A 12 2.10 -4.29 -6.86
C ASP A 12 1.32 -2.98 -7.09
N ILE A 13 0.81 -2.41 -6.00
CA ILE A 13 0.00 -1.18 -6.02
C ILE A 13 0.83 0.07 -6.37
N THR A 14 2.14 0.06 -6.12
CA THR A 14 3.03 1.16 -6.48
C THR A 14 3.23 1.17 -7.99
N LYS A 15 3.51 0.01 -8.60
CA LYS A 15 3.64 -0.11 -10.06
C LYS A 15 2.34 0.22 -10.79
N ALA A 16 1.20 -0.10 -10.19
CA ALA A 16 -0.12 0.22 -10.72
C ALA A 16 -0.48 1.71 -10.65
N GLY A 17 0.29 2.54 -9.91
CA GLY A 17 0.03 3.97 -9.77
C GLY A 17 -1.26 4.26 -8.99
N ASN A 18 -1.57 3.42 -8.01
CA ASN A 18 -2.81 3.54 -7.24
C ASN A 18 -2.84 4.87 -6.45
N VAL A 19 -4.06 5.40 -6.29
CA VAL A 19 -4.32 6.59 -5.48
C VAL A 19 -5.25 6.26 -4.32
N ALA A 20 -4.99 6.86 -3.17
CA ALA A 20 -5.87 6.82 -2.03
C ALA A 20 -6.73 8.08 -1.99
N ARG A 21 -8.02 7.92 -1.69
CA ARG A 21 -8.92 9.04 -1.47
C ARG A 21 -8.63 9.65 -0.10
N LEU A 22 -8.21 10.91 -0.08
CA LEU A 22 -8.21 11.72 1.13
C LEU A 22 -9.51 12.54 1.13
N GLY A 23 -9.93 13.11 2.26
CA GLY A 23 -11.19 13.86 2.34
C GLY A 23 -11.34 14.94 1.27
N TYR A 24 -12.55 15.50 1.13
CA TYR A 24 -12.86 16.58 0.19
C TYR A 24 -12.59 16.27 -1.27
N MET A 25 -11.54 16.79 -1.89
CA MET A 25 -11.11 16.51 -3.27
C MET A 25 -9.62 16.14 -3.32
N ASP A 26 -9.07 15.76 -2.18
CA ASP A 26 -7.66 15.46 -2.03
C ASP A 26 -7.39 13.97 -2.31
N TYR A 27 -6.23 13.69 -2.89
CA TYR A 27 -5.78 12.34 -3.22
C TYR A 27 -4.31 12.20 -2.84
N ALA A 28 -3.93 11.00 -2.39
CA ALA A 28 -2.52 10.64 -2.21
C ALA A 28 -2.10 9.63 -3.28
N SER A 29 -0.95 9.84 -3.91
CA SER A 29 -0.26 8.83 -4.70
C SER A 29 0.47 7.83 -3.79
N VAL A 30 0.55 6.56 -4.23
CA VAL A 30 1.31 5.54 -3.52
C VAL A 30 2.71 5.40 -4.14
N ASP A 31 3.70 5.99 -3.48
CA ASP A 31 5.09 5.95 -3.96
C ASP A 31 5.88 4.74 -3.44
N GLU A 32 5.56 4.25 -2.23
CA GLU A 32 6.21 3.08 -1.62
C GLU A 32 5.30 2.30 -0.66
N VAL A 33 5.62 1.02 -0.44
CA VAL A 33 4.91 0.12 0.47
C VAL A 33 5.90 -0.63 1.34
N PHE A 34 5.64 -0.68 2.65
CA PHE A 34 6.41 -1.46 3.61
C PHE A 34 5.50 -2.31 4.49
N SER A 35 6.05 -3.39 5.04
CA SER A 35 5.35 -4.29 5.95
C SER A 35 5.78 -4.02 7.40
N MET A 36 4.82 -3.91 8.31
CA MET A 36 5.09 -3.74 9.74
C MET A 36 4.32 -4.79 10.55
N ARG A 37 4.99 -5.41 11.53
CA ARG A 37 4.33 -6.29 12.48
C ARG A 37 3.41 -5.47 13.39
N ARG A 38 2.26 -6.04 13.77
CA ARG A 38 1.34 -5.42 14.73
C ARG A 38 2.10 -5.04 16.02
N PRO A 39 2.12 -3.76 16.42
CA PRO A 39 2.72 -3.36 17.69
C PRO A 39 2.08 -4.09 18.86
N ARG A 40 2.89 -4.59 19.79
CA ARG A 40 2.42 -5.10 21.08
C ARG A 40 2.57 -3.99 22.10
N TRP A 41 1.55 -3.75 22.90
CA TRP A 41 1.69 -2.95 24.10
C TRP A 41 2.60 -3.70 25.06
N GLU A 42 3.63 -3.05 25.58
CA GLU A 42 4.35 -3.59 26.74
C GLU A 42 3.34 -3.68 27.89
N GLN A 43 3.14 -4.90 28.41
CA GLN A 43 2.42 -5.06 29.67
C GLN A 43 3.33 -4.45 30.74
N LYS A 44 2.86 -3.39 31.39
CA LYS A 44 3.51 -2.84 32.59
C LYS A 44 3.53 -3.88 33.71
#